data_AF-A0A7W7AEX7-F1
#
_entry.id   AF-A0A7W7AEX7-F1
#
_cell.length_a   1.000
_cell.length_b   1.000
_cell.length_c   1.000
_cell.angle_alpha   90.00
_cell.angle_beta   90.00
_cell.angle_gamma   90.00
#
_symmetry.space_group_name_H-M   'P 1'
#
loop_
_entity.id
_entity.type
_entity.pdbx_description
1 polymer ?
#
loop_
_entity_poly.entity_id
_entity_poly.type
_entity_poly.pdbx_seq_one_letter_code
_entity_poly.pdbx_strand_id
1 'polypeptide(L)'
;MLDVAMGLDLAAGPSANLSLQNETLLDILIRHFAERLLTELRRGLPRRYSAQEDDLQTLRGSLDVVRQFTVHALRPDRLACRFDSLESDTPLMRIMKACVVMLGVYAKGFETKRMLGELRHYLAAIPDVPQRRLPWSEVRIDRTNQRWRSLFDLAQLLLGRNWQSTQHSQAAREGVGILFPMNDLFEAYVAAKLKQVMAGSDIELVAQGGLRHCLGEWSEEQICQGNLFLTKPDLLLRRQGQVLAVIDTKWKRLGDPLDRKQGVSQSDVYQMMAYARLYRCDRLMLLYPSIPGQPSSIRGQYGLANGRERLSLGQIDVANLQGIASSIRDIVLPELGIGAVENHHFGGRS
;
A
#
# COMPACT_ATOMS: atom_id res chain seq x y z
N MET A 1 6.46 -6.85 5.04
CA MET A 1 6.47 -5.84 3.97
C MET A 1 5.07 -5.42 3.56
N LEU A 2 4.25 -6.30 2.94
CA LEU A 2 2.87 -6.00 2.52
C LEU A 2 2.03 -5.34 3.62
N ASP A 3 2.12 -5.89 4.84
CA ASP A 3 1.41 -5.38 6.00
C ASP A 3 1.73 -3.90 6.29
N VAL A 4 3.03 -3.58 6.30
CA VAL A 4 3.54 -2.24 6.63
C VAL A 4 3.29 -1.26 5.49
N ALA A 5 3.48 -1.69 4.24
CA ALA A 5 3.34 -0.81 3.07
C ALA A 5 1.88 -0.49 2.75
N MET A 6 0.96 -1.42 3.00
CA MET A 6 -0.46 -1.28 2.61
C MET A 6 -1.43 -1.26 3.80
N GLY A 7 -0.94 -1.31 5.05
CA GLY A 7 -1.78 -1.25 6.25
C GLY A 7 -2.78 -2.40 6.36
N LEU A 8 -2.41 -3.60 5.90
CA LEU A 8 -3.31 -4.76 5.79
C LEU A 8 -3.67 -5.40 7.15
N ASP A 9 -2.94 -5.03 8.20
CA ASP A 9 -3.04 -5.51 9.57
C ASP A 9 -2.99 -7.05 9.65
N LEU A 10 -2.04 -7.63 8.93
CA LEU A 10 -1.76 -9.07 8.86
C LEU A 10 -1.21 -9.58 10.20
N ALA A 11 -0.53 -8.74 10.98
CA ALA A 11 0.09 -9.09 12.25
C ALA A 11 -0.87 -9.13 13.46
N ALA A 12 -2.06 -8.51 13.39
CA ALA A 12 -3.00 -8.42 14.52
C ALA A 12 -4.01 -9.59 14.63
N GLY A 13 -3.90 -10.60 13.76
CA GLY A 13 -4.78 -11.79 13.79
C GLY A 13 -4.10 -13.01 14.42
N PRO A 14 -4.87 -14.09 14.72
CA PRO A 14 -4.32 -15.40 15.09
C PRO A 14 -3.34 -15.99 14.03
N SER A 15 -3.25 -15.34 12.86
CA SER A 15 -2.22 -15.43 11.85
C SER A 15 -0.78 -15.24 12.32
N ALA A 16 -0.49 -14.91 13.59
CA ALA A 16 0.88 -14.90 14.12
C ALA A 16 1.50 -16.31 14.19
N ASN A 17 0.69 -17.38 14.20
CA ASN A 17 1.13 -18.77 14.10
C ASN A 17 0.92 -19.28 12.67
N LEU A 18 1.68 -18.74 11.71
CA LEU A 18 1.69 -19.32 10.36
C LEU A 18 2.44 -20.65 10.41
N SER A 19 1.70 -21.76 10.32
CA SER A 19 2.24 -23.08 9.98
C SER A 19 2.68 -23.08 8.51
N LEU A 20 3.79 -22.40 8.21
CA LEU A 20 4.28 -22.01 6.87
C LEU A 20 4.71 -23.16 5.95
N GLN A 21 4.45 -24.41 6.27
CA GLN A 21 5.06 -25.50 5.52
C GLN A 21 4.34 -25.85 4.20
N ASN A 22 3.08 -25.42 3.97
CA ASN A 22 2.34 -25.77 2.76
C ASN A 22 1.37 -24.70 2.20
N GLU A 23 1.26 -23.50 2.78
CA GLU A 23 0.34 -22.46 2.28
C GLU A 23 1.04 -21.48 1.32
N THR A 24 0.40 -21.17 0.19
CA THR A 24 0.88 -20.09 -0.69
C THR A 24 0.55 -18.72 -0.08
N LEU A 25 1.29 -17.68 -0.43
CA LEU A 25 0.98 -16.30 -0.01
C LEU A 25 -0.46 -15.91 -0.37
N LEU A 26 -0.95 -16.40 -1.52
CA LEU A 26 -2.33 -16.18 -1.94
C LEU A 26 -3.30 -16.84 -0.96
N ASP A 27 -3.09 -18.10 -0.57
CA ASP A 27 -3.95 -18.80 0.40
C ASP A 27 -4.02 -18.04 1.74
N ILE A 28 -2.88 -17.50 2.21
CA ILE A 28 -2.81 -16.68 3.43
C ILE A 28 -3.66 -15.41 3.29
N LEU A 29 -3.53 -14.69 2.17
CA LEU A 29 -4.29 -13.46 1.93
C LEU A 29 -5.80 -13.72 1.80
N ILE A 30 -6.20 -14.80 1.14
CA ILE A 30 -7.61 -15.20 1.01
C ILE A 30 -8.19 -15.51 2.39
N ARG A 31 -7.48 -16.31 3.19
CA ARG A 31 -7.90 -16.67 4.55
C ARG A 31 -8.02 -15.42 5.43
N HIS A 32 -7.02 -14.56 5.42
CA HIS A 32 -7.05 -13.29 6.16
C HIS A 32 -8.23 -12.40 5.75
N PHE A 33 -8.48 -12.25 4.45
CA PHE A 33 -9.63 -11.50 3.95
C PHE A 33 -10.95 -12.08 4.47
N ALA A 34 -11.13 -13.40 4.37
CA ALA A 34 -12.34 -14.08 4.82
C ALA A 34 -12.55 -13.93 6.34
N GLU A 35 -11.51 -14.12 7.15
CA GLU A 35 -11.57 -13.98 8.62
C GLU A 35 -11.97 -12.57 9.04
N ARG A 36 -11.33 -11.56 8.44
CA ARG A 36 -11.63 -10.16 8.75
C ARG A 36 -13.02 -9.76 8.30
N LEU A 37 -13.41 -10.13 7.09
CA LEU A 37 -14.74 -9.78 6.57
C LEU A 37 -15.83 -10.43 7.42
N LEU A 38 -15.65 -11.69 7.82
CA LEU A 38 -16.62 -12.38 8.65
C LEU A 38 -16.75 -11.73 10.03
N THR A 39 -15.62 -11.34 10.62
CA THR A 39 -15.58 -10.62 11.90
C THR A 39 -16.33 -9.28 11.81
N GLU A 40 -16.11 -8.50 10.75
CA GLU A 40 -16.79 -7.23 10.55
C GLU A 40 -18.28 -7.39 10.24
N LEU A 41 -18.68 -8.40 9.46
CA LEU A 41 -20.09 -8.68 9.18
C LEU A 41 -20.86 -9.13 10.43
N ARG A 42 -20.22 -9.85 11.35
CA ARG A 42 -20.83 -10.21 12.65
C ARG A 42 -21.10 -8.99 13.53
N ARG A 43 -20.38 -7.88 13.33
CA ARG A 43 -20.64 -6.59 13.98
C ARG A 43 -21.74 -5.78 13.28
N GLY A 44 -22.24 -6.24 12.14
CA GLY A 44 -23.30 -5.61 11.36
C GLY A 44 -22.80 -5.02 10.04
N LEU A 45 -23.64 -5.16 9.00
CA LEU A 45 -23.42 -4.58 7.67
C LEU A 45 -23.36 -3.04 7.75
N PRO A 46 -22.46 -2.39 7.00
CA PRO A 46 -22.48 -0.94 6.86
C PRO A 46 -23.73 -0.57 6.07
N ARG A 47 -24.51 0.37 6.61
CA ARG A 47 -25.73 0.85 5.96
C ARG A 47 -25.58 2.30 5.57
N ARG A 48 -26.20 2.69 4.46
CA ARG A 48 -26.29 4.08 4.02
C ARG A 48 -27.75 4.45 3.81
N TYR A 49 -28.06 5.71 4.08
CA TYR A 49 -29.32 6.30 3.67
C TYR A 49 -29.30 6.50 2.15
N SER A 50 -30.27 5.91 1.48
CA SER A 50 -30.51 6.09 0.06
C SER A 50 -31.86 6.78 -0.11
N ALA A 51 -31.89 7.87 -0.86
CA ALA A 51 -33.14 8.56 -1.18
C ALA A 51 -33.96 7.65 -2.10
N GLN A 52 -35.15 7.28 -1.66
CA GLN A 52 -36.12 6.51 -2.42
C GLN A 52 -37.33 7.36 -2.77
N GLU A 53 -37.86 7.13 -3.97
CA GLU A 53 -39.13 7.67 -4.41
C GLU A 53 -40.08 6.51 -4.75
N ASP A 54 -41.21 6.41 -4.05
CA ASP A 54 -42.16 5.31 -4.22
C ASP A 54 -43.62 5.76 -4.05
N ASP A 55 -44.55 5.02 -4.66
CA ASP A 55 -45.98 5.33 -4.69
C ASP A 55 -46.74 4.46 -3.66
N LEU A 56 -46.88 4.97 -2.44
CA LEU A 56 -47.38 4.24 -1.28
C LEU A 56 -48.84 4.59 -0.96
N GLN A 57 -49.55 3.69 -0.29
CA GLN A 57 -50.91 3.96 0.20
C GLN A 57 -50.93 4.85 1.45
N THR A 58 -49.79 4.97 2.13
CA THR A 58 -49.63 5.78 3.34
C THR A 58 -48.41 6.69 3.18
N LEU A 59 -48.47 7.88 3.79
CA LEU A 59 -47.39 8.84 3.69
C LEU A 59 -46.16 8.34 4.46
N ARG A 60 -45.04 8.18 3.75
CA ARG A 60 -43.73 7.85 4.33
C ARG A 60 -42.73 8.94 3.95
N GLY A 61 -42.11 9.57 4.94
CA GLY A 61 -41.21 10.70 4.72
C GLY A 61 -41.96 11.94 4.24
N SER A 62 -41.56 12.48 3.09
CA SER A 62 -42.14 13.70 2.50
C SER A 62 -42.94 13.40 1.23
N LEU A 63 -43.94 14.22 0.91
CA LEU A 63 -44.71 14.08 -0.32
C LEU A 63 -44.00 14.80 -1.48
N ASP A 64 -43.80 14.12 -2.60
CA ASP A 64 -43.45 14.75 -3.87
C ASP A 64 -44.69 15.44 -4.44
N VAL A 65 -44.87 16.71 -4.09
CA VAL A 65 -46.02 17.52 -4.50
C VAL A 65 -46.13 17.58 -6.03
N VAL A 66 -45.00 17.71 -6.73
CA VAL A 66 -45.01 17.81 -8.20
C VAL A 66 -45.51 16.52 -8.80
N ARG A 67 -44.97 15.37 -8.39
CA ARG A 67 -45.39 14.06 -8.90
C ARG A 67 -46.82 13.70 -8.48
N GLN A 68 -47.25 14.11 -7.28
CA GLN A 68 -48.61 13.88 -6.80
C GLN A 68 -49.66 14.56 -7.70
N PHE A 69 -49.44 15.83 -8.04
CA PHE A 69 -50.39 16.61 -8.84
C PHE A 69 -50.21 16.46 -10.35
N THR A 70 -49.20 15.73 -10.81
CA THR A 70 -48.99 15.44 -12.25
C THR A 70 -49.32 13.99 -12.59
N VAL A 71 -48.68 13.01 -11.94
CA VAL A 71 -48.81 11.58 -12.24
C VAL A 71 -50.01 10.94 -11.53
N HIS A 72 -50.27 11.32 -10.28
CA HIS A 72 -51.32 10.71 -9.44
C HIS A 72 -52.54 11.61 -9.20
N ALA A 73 -52.73 12.65 -10.01
CA ALA A 73 -53.85 13.58 -9.87
C ALA A 73 -55.23 12.88 -9.89
N LEU A 74 -55.33 11.73 -10.55
CA LEU A 74 -56.54 10.90 -10.65
C LEU A 74 -56.45 9.57 -9.86
N ARG A 75 -55.41 9.38 -9.05
CA ARG A 75 -55.17 8.16 -8.25
C ARG A 75 -54.98 8.51 -6.77
N PRO A 76 -56.05 8.87 -6.05
CA PRO A 76 -55.96 9.27 -4.64
C PRO A 76 -55.57 8.12 -3.71
N ASP A 77 -55.60 6.87 -4.20
CA ASP A 77 -55.14 5.68 -3.51
C ASP A 77 -53.61 5.57 -3.43
N ARG A 78 -52.87 6.48 -4.08
CA ARG A 78 -51.41 6.52 -4.12
C ARG A 78 -50.86 7.89 -3.75
N LEU A 79 -49.85 7.88 -2.88
CA LEU A 79 -49.08 9.03 -2.44
C LEU A 79 -47.65 8.91 -2.96
N ALA A 80 -47.21 9.86 -3.78
CA ALA A 80 -45.83 9.95 -4.25
C ALA A 80 -44.91 10.35 -3.09
N CYS A 81 -44.27 9.38 -2.45
CA CYS A 81 -43.47 9.58 -1.26
C CYS A 81 -41.97 9.65 -1.61
N ARG A 82 -41.26 10.60 -0.98
CA ARG A 82 -39.80 10.68 -0.93
C ARG A 82 -39.34 10.44 0.49
N PHE A 83 -38.54 9.39 0.69
CA PHE A 83 -38.02 9.03 2.01
C PHE A 83 -36.63 8.40 1.89
N ASP A 84 -35.86 8.48 2.97
CA ASP A 84 -34.58 7.81 3.02
C ASP A 84 -34.73 6.38 3.56
N SER A 85 -34.32 5.39 2.77
CA SER A 85 -34.23 3.99 3.20
C SER A 85 -32.82 3.68 3.68
N LEU A 86 -32.71 2.91 4.77
CA LEU A 86 -31.42 2.47 5.29
C LEU A 86 -31.04 1.14 4.61
N GLU A 87 -30.23 1.22 3.56
CA GLU A 87 -29.86 0.06 2.74
C GLU A 87 -28.46 -0.46 3.06
N SER A 88 -28.31 -1.79 2.97
CA SER A 88 -27.00 -2.45 3.08
C SER A 88 -26.31 -2.61 1.72
N ASP A 89 -27.05 -2.40 0.63
CA ASP A 89 -26.49 -2.37 -0.72
C ASP A 89 -25.69 -1.08 -0.94
N THR A 90 -24.38 -1.18 -0.71
CA THR A 90 -23.45 -0.07 -0.88
C THR A 90 -22.37 -0.45 -1.88
N PRO A 91 -21.73 0.53 -2.55
CA PRO A 91 -20.57 0.28 -3.42
C PRO A 91 -19.51 -0.61 -2.76
N LEU A 92 -19.25 -0.38 -1.46
CA LEU A 92 -18.32 -1.17 -0.66
C LEU A 92 -18.77 -2.63 -0.54
N MET A 93 -20.04 -2.89 -0.21
CA MET A 93 -20.56 -4.27 -0.08
C MET A 93 -20.63 -5.01 -1.42
N ARG A 94 -20.92 -4.32 -2.52
CA ARG A 94 -20.84 -4.91 -3.87
C ARG A 94 -19.42 -5.39 -4.20
N ILE A 95 -18.41 -4.62 -3.82
CA ILE A 95 -16.99 -4.98 -3.97
C ILE A 95 -16.61 -6.15 -3.06
N MET A 96 -17.04 -6.13 -1.78
CA MET A 96 -16.80 -7.25 -0.86
C MET A 96 -17.42 -8.55 -1.38
N LYS A 97 -18.68 -8.50 -1.86
CA LYS A 97 -19.35 -9.67 -2.44
C LYS A 97 -18.61 -10.18 -3.68
N ALA A 98 -18.22 -9.30 -4.60
CA ALA A 98 -17.46 -9.70 -5.77
C ALA A 98 -16.12 -10.35 -5.41
N CYS A 99 -15.44 -9.84 -4.37
CA CYS A 99 -14.21 -10.45 -3.84
C CYS A 99 -14.50 -11.86 -3.30
N VAL A 100 -15.48 -12.02 -2.41
CA VAL A 100 -15.87 -13.33 -1.86
C VAL A 100 -16.23 -14.34 -2.96
N VAL A 101 -16.96 -13.89 -4.00
CA VAL A 101 -17.34 -14.75 -5.12
C VAL A 101 -16.10 -15.23 -5.88
N MET A 102 -15.21 -14.31 -6.25
CA MET A 102 -13.97 -14.62 -6.97
C MET A 102 -13.05 -15.53 -6.17
N LEU A 103 -12.82 -15.21 -4.89
CA LEU A 103 -11.93 -15.97 -4.01
C LEU A 103 -12.39 -17.41 -3.76
N GLY A 104 -13.71 -17.67 -3.82
CA GLY A 104 -14.24 -19.03 -3.70
C GLY A 104 -13.73 -19.99 -4.77
N VAL A 105 -13.30 -19.48 -5.94
CA VAL A 105 -12.72 -20.28 -7.02
C VAL A 105 -11.26 -20.65 -6.71
N TYR A 106 -10.53 -19.78 -6.02
CA TYR A 106 -9.09 -19.90 -5.82
C TYR A 106 -8.68 -20.45 -4.45
N ALA A 107 -9.55 -20.34 -3.45
CA ALA A 107 -9.30 -20.89 -2.12
C ALA A 107 -9.04 -22.40 -2.21
N LYS A 108 -7.94 -22.87 -1.60
CA LYS A 108 -7.63 -24.31 -1.53
C LYS A 108 -8.09 -24.95 -0.22
N GLY A 109 -7.87 -24.26 0.90
CA GLY A 109 -8.19 -24.75 2.24
C GLY A 109 -9.69 -24.94 2.50
N PHE A 110 -10.04 -26.05 3.16
CA PHE A 110 -11.43 -26.39 3.46
C PHE A 110 -12.11 -25.34 4.35
N GLU A 111 -11.47 -24.93 5.44
CA GLU A 111 -12.02 -23.90 6.34
C GLU A 111 -12.22 -22.57 5.63
N THR A 112 -11.25 -22.15 4.80
CA THR A 112 -11.38 -20.92 4.00
C THR A 112 -12.56 -21.00 3.04
N LYS A 113 -12.78 -22.13 2.36
CA LYS A 113 -13.96 -22.34 1.50
C LYS A 113 -15.26 -22.29 2.29
N ARG A 114 -15.30 -22.92 3.47
CA ARG A 114 -16.46 -22.90 4.38
C ARG A 114 -16.81 -21.48 4.78
N MET A 115 -15.82 -20.68 5.19
CA MET A 115 -15.98 -19.27 5.54
C MET A 115 -16.46 -18.43 4.36
N LEU A 116 -15.89 -18.62 3.16
CA LEU A 116 -16.36 -17.93 1.96
C LEU A 116 -17.82 -18.29 1.62
N GLY A 117 -18.23 -19.53 1.86
CA GLY A 117 -19.64 -19.96 1.76
C GLY A 117 -20.55 -19.23 2.75
N GLU A 118 -20.15 -19.15 4.02
CA GLU A 118 -20.86 -18.39 5.07
C GLU A 118 -20.97 -16.90 4.67
N LEU A 119 -19.89 -16.29 4.19
CA LEU A 119 -19.87 -14.92 3.70
C LEU A 119 -20.81 -14.68 2.52
N ARG A 120 -20.89 -15.62 1.57
CA ARG A 120 -21.85 -15.54 0.45
C ARG A 120 -23.29 -15.53 0.95
N HIS A 121 -23.60 -16.30 2.00
CA HIS A 121 -24.92 -16.30 2.60
C HIS A 121 -25.24 -14.96 3.27
N TYR A 122 -24.32 -14.41 4.08
CA TYR A 122 -24.49 -13.07 4.68
C TYR A 122 -24.70 -11.96 3.64
N LEU A 123 -24.06 -12.08 2.47
CA LEU A 123 -24.12 -11.10 1.39
C LEU A 123 -25.19 -11.42 0.33
N ALA A 124 -26.12 -12.34 0.60
CA ALA A 124 -27.11 -12.80 -0.38
C ALA A 124 -27.99 -11.67 -0.93
N ALA A 125 -28.35 -10.69 -0.10
CA ALA A 125 -29.18 -9.55 -0.48
C ALA A 125 -28.43 -8.46 -1.29
N ILE A 126 -27.09 -8.53 -1.37
CA ILE A 126 -26.28 -7.58 -2.14
C ILE A 126 -26.22 -8.06 -3.59
N PRO A 127 -26.43 -7.21 -4.62
CA PRO A 127 -26.41 -7.64 -6.01
C PRO A 127 -25.02 -8.09 -6.45
N ASP A 128 -24.97 -9.06 -7.36
CA ASP A 128 -23.72 -9.47 -8.01
C ASP A 128 -23.33 -8.45 -9.08
N VAL A 129 -22.08 -7.99 -9.02
CA VAL A 129 -21.53 -7.02 -9.96
C VAL A 129 -20.31 -7.62 -10.65
N PRO A 130 -20.27 -7.68 -11.99
CA PRO A 130 -19.08 -8.13 -12.72
C PRO A 130 -17.87 -7.27 -12.35
N GLN A 131 -16.68 -7.89 -12.19
CA GLN A 131 -15.46 -7.22 -11.77
C GLN A 131 -15.13 -5.93 -12.57
N ARG A 132 -15.43 -5.93 -13.88
CA ARG A 132 -15.21 -4.78 -14.78
C ARG A 132 -16.11 -3.57 -14.49
N ARG A 133 -17.25 -3.78 -13.83
CA ARG A 133 -18.27 -2.76 -13.51
C ARG A 133 -18.30 -2.43 -12.02
N LEU A 134 -17.27 -2.84 -11.27
CA LEU A 134 -17.22 -2.56 -9.84
C LEU A 134 -17.10 -1.06 -9.57
N PRO A 135 -17.89 -0.51 -8.63
CA PRO A 135 -18.02 0.92 -8.38
C PRO A 135 -16.87 1.45 -7.50
N TRP A 136 -15.62 1.25 -7.93
CA TRP A 136 -14.43 1.62 -7.15
C TRP A 136 -14.39 3.11 -6.77
N SER A 137 -14.75 3.99 -7.71
CA SER A 137 -14.72 5.45 -7.54
C SER A 137 -15.81 5.99 -6.61
N GLU A 138 -16.88 5.22 -6.40
CA GLU A 138 -18.02 5.59 -5.57
C GLU A 138 -17.82 5.23 -4.09
N VAL A 139 -16.83 4.39 -3.78
CA VAL A 139 -16.52 4.04 -2.39
C VAL A 139 -15.98 5.28 -1.67
N ARG A 140 -16.68 5.66 -0.59
CA ARG A 140 -16.25 6.70 0.34
C ARG A 140 -15.97 6.06 1.70
N ILE A 141 -14.72 6.16 2.13
CA ILE A 141 -14.30 5.77 3.47
C ILE A 141 -14.14 7.05 4.28
N ASP A 142 -15.00 7.21 5.27
CA ASP A 142 -15.09 8.34 6.18
C ASP A 142 -15.00 7.83 7.64
N ARG A 143 -15.14 8.74 8.59
CA ARG A 143 -15.02 8.42 10.02
C ARG A 143 -16.00 7.32 10.48
N THR A 144 -17.17 7.18 9.85
CA THR A 144 -18.21 6.22 10.25
C THR A 144 -17.93 4.79 9.79
N ASN A 145 -17.14 4.62 8.73
CA ASN A 145 -16.79 3.31 8.17
C ASN A 145 -15.27 3.10 8.05
N GLN A 146 -14.46 3.88 8.79
CA GLN A 146 -12.99 3.78 8.80
C GLN A 146 -12.48 2.35 9.06
N ARG A 147 -13.20 1.58 9.89
CA ARG A 147 -12.88 0.16 10.18
C ARG A 147 -12.83 -0.74 8.94
N TRP A 148 -13.48 -0.35 7.85
CA TRP A 148 -13.50 -1.08 6.58
C TRP A 148 -12.31 -0.78 5.67
N ARG A 149 -11.44 0.17 6.04
CA ARG A 149 -10.33 0.63 5.19
C ARG A 149 -9.40 -0.50 4.77
N SER A 150 -8.90 -1.27 5.74
CA SER A 150 -7.99 -2.38 5.49
C SER A 150 -8.61 -3.49 4.63
N LEU A 151 -9.91 -3.78 4.85
CA LEU A 151 -10.66 -4.74 4.02
C LEU A 151 -10.84 -4.25 2.59
N PHE A 152 -11.08 -2.95 2.40
CA PHE A 152 -11.17 -2.34 1.08
C PHE A 152 -9.83 -2.38 0.34
N ASP A 153 -8.74 -1.99 1.00
CA ASP A 153 -7.39 -2.03 0.42
C ASP A 153 -7.00 -3.50 0.07
N LEU A 154 -7.34 -4.46 0.92
CA LEU A 154 -7.13 -5.89 0.64
C LEU A 154 -8.00 -6.40 -0.52
N ALA A 155 -9.24 -5.95 -0.63
CA ALA A 155 -10.10 -6.28 -1.76
C ALA A 155 -9.57 -5.68 -3.08
N GLN A 156 -9.00 -4.47 -3.06
CA GLN A 156 -8.34 -3.87 -4.21
C GLN A 156 -7.13 -4.70 -4.66
N LEU A 157 -6.33 -5.18 -3.71
CA LEU A 157 -5.21 -6.08 -3.99
C LEU A 157 -5.67 -7.40 -4.60
N LEU A 158 -6.68 -8.03 -4.00
CA LEU A 158 -7.17 -9.35 -4.42
C LEU A 158 -7.95 -9.30 -5.73
N LEU A 159 -8.74 -8.25 -5.98
CA LEU A 159 -9.47 -8.04 -7.24
C LEU A 159 -8.65 -7.30 -8.30
N GLY A 160 -7.44 -6.84 -7.96
CA GLY A 160 -6.53 -6.20 -8.90
C GLY A 160 -6.19 -7.11 -10.08
N ARG A 161 -5.99 -6.54 -11.27
CA ARG A 161 -5.76 -7.28 -12.53
C ARG A 161 -4.43 -8.05 -12.61
N ASN A 162 -3.73 -8.25 -11.49
CA ASN A 162 -2.39 -8.82 -11.45
C ASN A 162 -2.37 -10.34 -11.25
N TRP A 163 -3.52 -11.01 -11.41
CA TRP A 163 -3.60 -12.46 -11.49
C TRP A 163 -3.05 -12.90 -12.85
N GLN A 164 -1.78 -13.31 -12.89
CA GLN A 164 -1.26 -13.99 -14.06
C GLN A 164 -1.58 -15.48 -13.93
N SER A 165 -2.53 -15.95 -14.75
CA SER A 165 -2.65 -17.38 -15.04
C SER A 165 -1.51 -17.73 -15.99
N THR A 166 -0.67 -18.70 -15.63
CA THR A 166 0.20 -19.38 -16.58
C THR A 166 -0.69 -20.21 -17.52
N GLN A 167 -1.30 -19.55 -18.49
CA GLN A 167 -2.02 -20.25 -19.55
C GLN A 167 -1.01 -20.70 -20.58
N HIS A 168 -0.57 -21.96 -20.56
CA HIS A 168 -0.09 -22.67 -21.76
C HIS A 168 -0.23 -24.21 -21.69
N SER A 169 -1.20 -24.76 -20.94
CA SER A 169 -1.67 -26.12 -21.22
C SER A 169 -3.12 -26.34 -20.74
N GLN A 170 -3.97 -26.88 -21.62
CA GLN A 170 -5.37 -27.25 -21.32
C GLN A 170 -5.48 -28.43 -20.34
N ALA A 171 -4.38 -28.93 -19.79
CA ALA A 171 -4.35 -30.13 -18.93
C ALA A 171 -3.75 -29.90 -17.54
N ALA A 172 -3.32 -28.68 -17.19
CA ALA A 172 -2.78 -28.41 -15.86
C ALA A 172 -3.61 -27.33 -15.16
N ARG A 173 -4.17 -27.66 -13.99
CA ARG A 173 -4.62 -26.68 -13.00
C ARG A 173 -3.40 -25.95 -12.43
N GLU A 174 -2.72 -25.17 -13.27
CA GLU A 174 -1.53 -24.43 -12.90
C GLU A 174 -1.92 -23.15 -12.15
N GLY A 175 -1.27 -22.98 -11.00
CA GLY A 175 -1.68 -22.06 -9.95
C GLY A 175 -1.71 -20.61 -10.42
N VAL A 176 -2.73 -19.87 -9.98
CA VAL A 176 -2.71 -18.44 -10.18
C VAL A 176 -1.85 -17.78 -9.11
N GLY A 177 -0.88 -16.99 -9.57
CA GLY A 177 -0.02 -16.19 -8.72
C GLY A 177 -0.46 -14.73 -8.71
N ILE A 178 -0.32 -14.08 -7.55
CA ILE A 178 -0.41 -12.62 -7.45
C ILE A 178 0.98 -12.03 -7.66
N LEU A 179 1.09 -11.05 -8.55
CA LEU A 179 2.32 -10.30 -8.76
C LEU A 179 2.29 -8.98 -8.00
N PHE A 180 3.38 -8.71 -7.29
CA PHE A 180 3.59 -7.46 -6.56
C PHE A 180 4.67 -6.61 -7.24
N PRO A 181 4.48 -5.28 -7.33
CA PRO A 181 5.55 -4.37 -7.70
C PRO A 181 6.57 -4.33 -6.55
N MET A 182 7.54 -5.25 -6.58
CA MET A 182 8.45 -5.46 -5.45
C MET A 182 9.37 -4.26 -5.17
N ASN A 183 9.67 -3.43 -6.18
CA ASN A 183 10.41 -2.19 -5.99
C ASN A 183 9.61 -1.23 -5.09
N ASP A 184 8.39 -0.87 -5.49
CA ASP A 184 7.50 0.02 -4.73
C ASP A 184 7.24 -0.52 -3.31
N LEU A 185 7.07 -1.85 -3.19
CA LEU A 185 6.84 -2.48 -1.90
C LEU A 185 8.06 -2.38 -0.98
N PHE A 186 9.26 -2.61 -1.52
CA PHE A 186 10.49 -2.51 -0.76
C PHE A 186 10.76 -1.07 -0.34
N GLU A 187 10.56 -0.13 -1.25
CA GLU A 187 10.67 1.30 -0.99
C GLU A 187 9.76 1.76 0.14
N ALA A 188 8.46 1.49 0.03
CA ALA A 188 7.47 1.86 1.05
C ALA A 188 7.78 1.22 2.41
N TYR A 189 8.28 -0.02 2.40
CA TYR A 189 8.69 -0.72 3.61
C TYR A 189 9.89 -0.06 4.30
N VAL A 190 10.94 0.27 3.53
CA VAL A 190 12.11 0.99 4.04
C VAL A 190 11.71 2.36 4.56
N ALA A 191 10.88 3.09 3.82
CA ALA A 191 10.36 4.41 4.22
C ALA A 191 9.65 4.34 5.59
N ALA A 192 8.76 3.38 5.75
CA ALA A 192 8.02 3.20 7.01
C ALA A 192 8.96 2.87 8.18
N LYS A 193 9.98 2.05 7.96
CA LYS A 193 10.95 1.69 9.00
C LYS A 193 11.90 2.83 9.36
N LEU A 194 12.39 3.60 8.38
CA LEU A 194 13.14 4.82 8.64
C LEU A 194 12.31 5.82 9.43
N LYS A 195 11.06 6.06 9.02
CA LYS A 195 10.14 6.96 9.74
C LYS A 195 9.95 6.56 11.20
N GLN A 196 9.81 5.25 11.45
CA GLN A 196 9.70 4.70 12.80
C GLN A 196 10.97 4.94 13.61
N VAL A 197 12.14 4.67 13.05
CA VAL A 197 13.45 4.83 13.74
C VAL A 197 13.76 6.30 14.01
N MET A 198 13.33 7.19 13.13
CA MET A 198 13.58 8.64 13.21
C MET A 198 12.50 9.40 13.99
N ALA A 199 11.48 8.71 14.51
CA ALA A 199 10.43 9.34 15.30
C ALA A 199 11.05 10.04 16.53
N GLY A 200 10.76 11.34 16.68
CA GLY A 200 11.33 12.17 17.76
C GLY A 200 12.66 12.84 17.42
N SER A 201 13.24 12.60 16.24
CA SER A 201 14.36 13.39 15.74
C SER A 201 13.90 14.66 15.02
N ASP A 202 14.83 15.60 14.80
CA ASP A 202 14.62 16.81 14.00
C ASP A 202 14.84 16.58 12.49
N ILE A 203 14.92 15.32 12.06
CA ILE A 203 15.12 14.94 10.67
C ILE A 203 13.79 14.52 10.06
N GLU A 204 13.41 15.22 9.01
CA GLU A 204 12.26 14.93 8.17
C GLU A 204 12.62 13.89 7.12
N LEU A 205 11.89 12.77 7.10
CA LEU A 205 11.92 11.81 5.99
C LEU A 205 10.85 12.18 4.96
N VAL A 206 11.27 12.46 3.73
CA VAL A 206 10.36 12.69 2.59
C VAL A 206 10.48 11.50 1.62
N ALA A 207 9.41 10.70 1.52
CA ALA A 207 9.32 9.60 0.56
C ALA A 207 8.79 10.08 -0.80
N GLN A 208 9.28 9.50 -1.90
CA GLN A 208 8.98 9.90 -3.28
C GLN A 208 9.07 11.43 -3.48
N GLY A 209 10.13 12.01 -2.92
CA GLY A 209 10.22 13.43 -2.63
C GLY A 209 10.95 14.27 -3.66
N GLY A 210 11.23 15.52 -3.29
CA GLY A 210 12.18 16.38 -3.97
C GLY A 210 11.58 17.25 -5.07
N LEU A 211 10.77 16.65 -5.94
CA LEU A 211 10.04 17.32 -7.02
C LEU A 211 10.89 18.36 -7.81
N ARG A 212 12.21 18.15 -7.89
CA ARG A 212 13.10 19.03 -8.66
C ARG A 212 13.16 18.55 -10.10
N HIS A 213 13.02 19.49 -11.02
CA HIS A 213 13.18 19.25 -12.45
C HIS A 213 14.66 19.30 -12.84
N CYS A 214 15.08 18.45 -13.77
CA CYS A 214 16.49 18.35 -14.16
C CYS A 214 16.88 19.15 -15.39
N LEU A 215 15.90 19.53 -16.23
CA LEU A 215 16.14 20.31 -17.44
C LEU A 215 15.25 21.56 -17.46
N GLY A 216 15.71 22.57 -18.19
CA GLY A 216 14.93 23.75 -18.49
C GLY A 216 15.49 24.46 -19.71
N GLU A 217 15.06 25.69 -19.92
CA GLU A 217 15.54 26.50 -21.04
C GLU A 217 17.03 26.84 -20.85
N TRP A 218 17.80 26.66 -21.92
CA TRP A 218 19.23 26.95 -21.92
C TRP A 218 19.49 28.39 -22.38
N SER A 219 20.41 29.06 -21.69
CA SER A 219 20.90 30.41 -22.02
C SER A 219 22.38 30.49 -21.63
N GLU A 220 23.18 31.22 -22.40
CA GLU A 220 24.60 31.46 -22.08
C GLU A 220 24.79 32.36 -20.84
N GLU A 221 23.81 33.23 -20.57
CA GLU A 221 23.93 34.32 -19.59
C GLU A 221 23.30 33.98 -18.23
N GLN A 222 22.46 32.94 -18.17
CA GLN A 222 21.66 32.62 -16.99
C GLN A 222 21.87 31.20 -16.49
N ILE A 223 21.80 31.03 -15.16
CA ILE A 223 21.72 29.71 -14.56
C ILE A 223 20.35 29.11 -14.90
N CYS A 224 20.37 28.02 -15.67
CA CYS A 224 19.15 27.28 -16.02
C CYS A 224 18.35 26.88 -14.77
N GLN A 225 17.06 27.21 -14.78
CA GLN A 225 16.10 26.72 -13.81
C GLN A 225 15.34 25.53 -14.40
N GLY A 226 15.29 24.44 -13.65
CA GLY A 226 14.59 23.24 -14.08
C GLY A 226 13.07 23.43 -14.09
N ASN A 227 12.42 23.13 -15.20
CA ASN A 227 10.97 23.01 -15.35
C ASN A 227 10.52 21.77 -16.15
N LEU A 228 11.47 20.98 -16.67
CA LEU A 228 11.26 19.75 -17.43
C LEU A 228 11.89 18.55 -16.72
N PHE A 229 11.24 17.39 -16.85
CA PHE A 229 11.66 16.10 -16.32
C PHE A 229 11.86 16.09 -14.80
N LEU A 230 10.81 15.68 -14.11
CA LEU A 230 10.77 15.61 -12.66
C LEU A 230 11.63 14.45 -12.13
N THR A 231 12.54 14.76 -11.22
CA THR A 231 13.27 13.73 -10.47
C THR A 231 12.51 13.35 -9.20
N LYS A 232 12.52 12.05 -8.90
CA LYS A 232 11.85 11.47 -7.73
C LYS A 232 12.80 10.48 -7.05
N PRO A 233 13.68 10.94 -6.16
CA PRO A 233 14.38 10.03 -5.27
C PRO A 233 13.38 9.31 -4.37
N ASP A 234 13.65 8.04 -4.11
CA ASP A 234 12.82 7.22 -3.22
C ASP A 234 12.69 7.87 -1.84
N LEU A 235 13.81 8.30 -1.26
CA LEU A 235 13.85 8.85 0.09
C LEU A 235 14.83 10.02 0.18
N LEU A 236 14.36 11.11 0.78
CA LEU A 236 15.19 12.27 1.14
C LEU A 236 15.16 12.45 2.65
N LEU A 237 16.34 12.62 3.24
CA LEU A 237 16.50 13.00 4.63
C LEU A 237 16.79 14.49 4.69
N ARG A 238 15.95 15.25 5.41
CA ARG A 238 16.06 16.70 5.51
C ARG A 238 16.15 17.15 6.96
N ARG A 239 16.91 18.21 7.20
CA ARG A 239 16.92 18.91 8.49
C ARG A 239 16.86 20.39 8.21
N GLN A 240 15.90 21.08 8.83
CA GLN A 240 15.71 22.53 8.67
C GLN A 240 15.66 22.98 7.19
N GLY A 241 15.00 22.19 6.34
CA GLY A 241 14.85 22.47 4.92
C GLY A 241 16.02 22.04 4.02
N GLN A 242 17.21 21.78 4.57
CA GLN A 242 18.38 21.28 3.85
C GLN A 242 18.29 19.75 3.65
N VAL A 243 18.66 19.26 2.46
CA VAL A 243 18.78 17.82 2.18
C VAL A 243 20.12 17.34 2.73
N LEU A 244 20.08 16.42 3.69
CA LEU A 244 21.25 15.79 4.29
C LEU A 244 21.72 14.58 3.47
N ALA A 245 20.77 13.77 3.02
CA ALA A 245 21.07 12.54 2.29
C ALA A 245 19.93 12.15 1.33
N VAL A 246 20.31 11.41 0.29
CA VAL A 246 19.37 10.73 -0.62
C VAL A 246 19.60 9.23 -0.50
N ILE A 247 18.51 8.47 -0.34
CA ILE A 247 18.53 7.00 -0.39
C ILE A 247 17.65 6.58 -1.56
N ASP A 248 18.18 5.71 -2.41
CA ASP A 248 17.46 5.08 -3.51
C ASP A 248 17.49 3.56 -3.29
N THR A 249 16.32 2.93 -3.34
CA THR A 249 16.12 1.53 -2.98
C THR A 249 16.01 0.68 -4.23
N LYS A 250 16.62 -0.51 -4.23
CA LYS A 250 16.60 -1.41 -5.39
C LYS A 250 16.26 -2.83 -4.96
N TRP A 251 15.18 -3.39 -5.51
CA TRP A 251 14.82 -4.80 -5.29
C TRP A 251 15.61 -5.73 -6.22
N LYS A 252 16.91 -5.86 -5.96
CA LYS A 252 17.79 -6.83 -6.63
C LYS A 252 18.89 -7.29 -5.69
N ARG A 253 19.44 -8.48 -5.94
CA ARG A 253 20.62 -8.95 -5.22
C ARG A 253 21.83 -8.18 -5.75
N LEU A 254 22.69 -7.73 -4.84
CA LEU A 254 24.02 -7.31 -5.25
C LEU A 254 24.81 -8.51 -5.78
N GLY A 255 25.74 -8.23 -6.68
CA GLY A 255 26.61 -9.23 -7.28
C GLY A 255 27.63 -9.77 -6.28
N ASP A 256 28.51 -10.63 -6.77
CA ASP A 256 29.62 -11.17 -5.99
C ASP A 256 30.44 -10.01 -5.36
N PRO A 257 30.75 -10.05 -4.05
CA PRO A 257 31.71 -9.15 -3.42
C PRO A 257 33.03 -8.95 -4.18
N LEU A 258 33.49 -9.98 -4.89
CA LEU A 258 34.74 -9.99 -5.65
C LEU A 258 34.62 -9.25 -6.99
N ASP A 259 33.40 -9.00 -7.48
CA ASP A 259 33.18 -8.10 -8.61
C ASP A 259 33.43 -6.66 -8.18
N ARG A 260 34.32 -5.96 -8.90
CA ARG A 260 34.64 -4.54 -8.66
C ARG A 260 33.40 -3.64 -8.71
N LYS A 261 32.39 -3.99 -9.52
CA LYS A 261 31.13 -3.24 -9.63
C LYS A 261 30.07 -3.71 -8.64
N GLN A 262 30.31 -4.82 -7.94
CA GLN A 262 29.40 -5.45 -6.96
C GLN A 262 27.95 -5.60 -7.47
N GLY A 263 27.73 -5.73 -8.79
CA GLY A 263 26.40 -5.80 -9.39
C GLY A 263 25.57 -4.50 -9.42
N VAL A 264 26.17 -3.34 -9.11
CA VAL A 264 25.50 -2.03 -9.27
C VAL A 264 25.42 -1.68 -10.75
N SER A 265 24.25 -1.25 -11.23
CA SER A 265 24.09 -0.83 -12.63
C SER A 265 24.55 0.60 -12.85
N GLN A 266 25.09 0.86 -14.03
CA GLN A 266 25.56 2.18 -14.45
C GLN A 266 24.45 3.24 -14.40
N SER A 267 23.20 2.84 -14.73
CA SER A 267 22.01 3.68 -14.60
C SER A 267 21.80 4.20 -13.18
N ASP A 268 22.00 3.34 -12.17
CA ASP A 268 21.78 3.67 -10.76
C ASP A 268 22.84 4.67 -10.31
N VAL A 269 24.10 4.46 -10.71
CA VAL A 269 25.19 5.41 -10.42
C VAL A 269 24.90 6.78 -11.04
N TYR A 270 24.48 6.84 -12.30
CA TYR A 270 24.13 8.09 -12.96
C TYR A 270 22.94 8.80 -12.33
N GLN A 271 21.94 8.03 -11.89
CA GLN A 271 20.82 8.55 -11.12
C GLN A 271 21.30 9.20 -9.81
N MET A 272 22.17 8.53 -9.05
CA MET A 272 22.73 9.08 -7.81
C MET A 272 23.60 10.32 -8.05
N MET A 273 24.36 10.37 -9.15
CA MET A 273 25.12 11.57 -9.54
C MET A 273 24.19 12.76 -9.85
N ALA A 274 23.10 12.51 -10.58
CA ALA A 274 22.09 13.54 -10.83
C ALA A 274 21.45 14.04 -9.53
N TYR A 275 21.18 13.13 -8.59
CA TYR A 275 20.63 13.47 -7.28
C TYR A 275 21.59 14.32 -6.44
N ALA A 276 22.87 13.96 -6.34
CA ALA A 276 23.87 14.79 -5.65
C ALA A 276 23.86 16.23 -6.16
N ARG A 277 23.88 16.42 -7.48
CA ARG A 277 23.87 17.74 -8.11
C ARG A 277 22.56 18.50 -7.86
N LEU A 278 21.42 17.87 -8.10
CA LEU A 278 20.12 18.54 -8.00
C LEU A 278 19.74 18.85 -6.56
N TYR A 279 20.06 17.96 -5.62
CA TYR A 279 19.70 18.09 -4.21
C TYR A 279 20.77 18.74 -3.34
N ARG A 280 22.00 18.91 -3.87
CA ARG A 280 23.16 19.49 -3.17
C ARG A 280 23.44 18.79 -1.85
N CYS A 281 23.55 17.46 -1.91
CA CYS A 281 23.82 16.62 -0.74
C CYS A 281 25.06 15.75 -0.98
N ASP A 282 25.86 15.58 0.07
CA ASP A 282 27.14 14.87 -0.02
C ASP A 282 27.04 13.39 0.38
N ARG A 283 25.84 12.94 0.80
CA ARG A 283 25.59 11.58 1.28
C ARG A 283 24.50 10.92 0.43
N LEU A 284 24.91 9.87 -0.27
CA LEU A 284 24.06 9.10 -1.17
C LEU A 284 24.11 7.64 -0.73
N MET A 285 22.98 6.94 -0.82
CA MET A 285 22.95 5.50 -0.57
C MET A 285 22.10 4.78 -1.59
N LEU A 286 22.64 3.70 -2.15
CA LEU A 286 21.85 2.67 -2.80
C LEU A 286 21.61 1.55 -1.80
N LEU A 287 20.34 1.28 -1.49
CA LEU A 287 19.94 0.31 -0.48
C LEU A 287 19.28 -0.91 -1.13
N TYR A 288 19.77 -2.09 -0.78
CA TYR A 288 19.34 -3.37 -1.34
C TYR A 288 18.82 -4.31 -0.24
N PRO A 289 17.94 -5.27 -0.55
CA PRO A 289 17.68 -6.38 0.36
C PRO A 289 18.91 -7.29 0.45
N SER A 290 19.24 -7.77 1.65
CA SER A 290 20.21 -8.85 1.83
C SER A 290 19.59 -10.20 1.43
N ILE A 291 20.44 -11.20 1.21
CA ILE A 291 19.99 -12.58 1.04
C ILE A 291 19.48 -13.07 2.41
N PRO A 292 18.35 -13.81 2.49
CA PRO A 292 17.86 -14.35 3.75
C PRO A 292 18.97 -15.10 4.52
N GLY A 293 19.14 -14.75 5.80
CA GLY A 293 20.20 -15.29 6.65
C GLY A 293 21.53 -14.54 6.60
N GLN A 294 21.69 -13.56 5.70
CA GLN A 294 22.82 -12.63 5.72
C GLN A 294 22.47 -11.36 6.50
N PRO A 295 23.34 -10.91 7.41
CA PRO A 295 23.10 -9.72 8.19
C PRO A 295 23.10 -8.47 7.32
N SER A 296 22.36 -7.46 7.77
CA SER A 296 22.47 -6.10 7.24
C SER A 296 23.91 -5.61 7.33
N SER A 297 24.39 -4.91 6.31
CA SER A 297 25.79 -4.43 6.26
C SER A 297 25.99 -3.34 5.22
N ILE A 298 27.10 -2.59 5.34
CA ILE A 298 27.62 -1.76 4.26
C ILE A 298 28.57 -2.59 3.41
N ARG A 299 28.30 -2.62 2.10
CA ARG A 299 28.99 -3.45 1.10
C ARG A 299 30.14 -2.70 0.42
N GLY A 300 30.04 -1.38 0.33
CA GLY A 300 31.07 -0.55 -0.27
C GLY A 300 30.78 0.94 -0.08
N GLN A 301 31.84 1.73 -0.17
CA GLN A 301 31.80 3.18 -0.15
C GLN A 301 32.63 3.71 -1.32
N TYR A 302 32.09 4.69 -2.03
CA TYR A 302 32.69 5.25 -3.22
C TYR A 302 32.60 6.77 -3.18
N GLY A 303 33.65 7.46 -3.63
CA GLY A 303 33.58 8.89 -3.94
C GLY A 303 33.03 9.11 -5.34
N LEU A 304 32.20 10.13 -5.53
CA LEU A 304 31.85 10.59 -6.87
C LEU A 304 33.03 11.36 -7.48
N ALA A 305 33.31 11.08 -8.76
CA ALA A 305 34.41 11.73 -9.47
C ALA A 305 34.22 13.25 -9.52
N ASN A 306 35.30 14.01 -9.31
CA ASN A 306 35.33 15.47 -9.29
C ASN A 306 34.47 16.13 -8.19
N GLY A 307 34.13 15.37 -7.14
CA GLY A 307 33.26 15.81 -6.07
C GLY A 307 33.75 15.44 -4.67
N ARG A 308 32.94 15.75 -3.66
CA ARG A 308 33.16 15.34 -2.25
C ARG A 308 32.08 14.36 -1.77
N GLU A 309 31.12 14.06 -2.64
CA GLU A 309 29.96 13.24 -2.36
C GLU A 309 30.38 11.78 -2.22
N ARG A 310 29.81 11.12 -1.20
CA ARG A 310 29.99 9.69 -0.95
C ARG A 310 28.72 8.95 -1.36
N LEU A 311 28.90 7.92 -2.19
CA LEU A 311 27.91 6.89 -2.47
C LEU A 311 28.23 5.63 -1.65
N SER A 312 27.31 5.24 -0.78
CA SER A 312 27.39 4.02 0.01
C SER A 312 26.45 2.95 -0.53
N LEU A 313 26.89 1.70 -0.54
CA LEU A 313 26.08 0.54 -0.90
C LEU A 313 25.66 -0.18 0.38
N GLY A 314 24.38 -0.13 0.71
CA GLY A 314 23.83 -0.77 1.90
C GLY A 314 23.03 -2.03 1.55
N GLN A 315 23.06 -3.01 2.44
CA GLN A 315 22.15 -4.16 2.42
C GLN A 315 21.42 -4.27 3.75
N ILE A 316 20.12 -4.58 3.70
CA ILE A 316 19.29 -4.79 4.89
C ILE A 316 18.58 -6.14 4.85
N ASP A 317 18.59 -6.84 5.97
CA ASP A 317 17.85 -8.08 6.14
C ASP A 317 16.35 -7.78 6.34
N VAL A 318 15.58 -7.98 5.28
CA VAL A 318 14.13 -7.83 5.28
C VAL A 318 13.39 -9.02 5.89
N ALA A 319 14.07 -10.17 6.04
CA ALA A 319 13.49 -11.35 6.67
C ALA A 319 13.50 -11.24 8.21
N ASN A 320 14.50 -10.56 8.78
CA ASN A 320 14.54 -10.25 10.20
C ASN A 320 13.66 -9.04 10.58
N LEU A 321 12.36 -9.31 10.76
CA LEU A 321 11.34 -8.29 11.07
C LEU A 321 11.62 -7.51 12.37
N GLN A 322 12.25 -8.13 13.36
CA GLN A 322 12.57 -7.49 14.65
C GLN A 322 13.87 -6.67 14.56
N GLY A 323 14.86 -7.16 13.83
CA GLY A 323 16.20 -6.57 13.72
C GLY A 323 16.38 -5.53 12.60
N ILE A 324 15.38 -5.32 11.72
CA ILE A 324 15.53 -4.34 10.64
C ILE A 324 15.58 -2.90 11.17
N ALA A 325 14.82 -2.58 12.23
CA ALA A 325 14.81 -1.25 12.81
C ALA A 325 16.15 -0.91 13.48
N SER A 326 16.76 -1.87 14.17
CA SER A 326 18.12 -1.73 14.70
C SER A 326 19.14 -1.65 13.55
N SER A 327 19.03 -2.49 12.52
CA SER A 327 19.90 -2.42 11.34
C SER A 327 19.88 -1.03 10.69
N ILE A 328 18.69 -0.43 10.53
CA ILE A 328 18.57 0.93 10.00
C ILE A 328 19.22 1.95 10.94
N ARG A 329 18.97 1.85 12.24
CA ARG A 329 19.53 2.76 13.25
C ARG A 329 21.05 2.68 13.34
N ASP A 330 21.60 1.48 13.29
CA ASP A 330 22.98 1.20 13.70
C ASP A 330 23.92 1.13 12.49
N ILE A 331 23.37 0.98 11.27
CA ILE A 331 24.15 0.85 10.03
C ILE A 331 23.79 1.97 9.06
N VAL A 332 22.51 2.16 8.73
CA VAL A 332 22.10 3.10 7.68
C VAL A 332 22.27 4.56 8.12
N LEU A 333 21.76 4.94 9.29
CA LEU A 333 21.85 6.33 9.75
C LEU A 333 23.30 6.80 10.01
N PRO A 334 24.16 6.02 10.69
CA PRO A 334 25.56 6.42 10.91
C PRO A 334 26.34 6.52 9.60
N GLU A 335 26.06 5.63 8.64
CA GLU A 335 26.65 5.68 7.31
C GLU A 335 26.21 6.93 6.52
N LEU A 336 25.08 7.55 6.85
CA LEU A 336 24.67 8.83 6.27
C LEU A 336 25.16 10.04 7.08
N GLY A 337 25.98 9.83 8.12
CA GLY A 337 26.45 10.89 9.01
C GLY A 337 25.34 11.46 9.90
N ILE A 338 24.26 10.69 10.11
CA ILE A 338 23.14 11.06 10.97
C ILE A 338 23.41 10.45 12.35
N GLY A 339 23.62 11.34 13.33
CA GLY A 339 23.86 10.95 14.72
C GLY A 339 22.70 10.18 15.34
N ALA A 340 23.01 9.34 16.34
CA ALA A 340 22.02 8.53 17.03
C ALA A 340 20.88 9.41 17.57
N VAL A 341 19.65 9.06 17.20
CA VAL A 341 18.45 9.61 17.84
C VAL A 341 18.46 9.10 19.28
N GLU A 342 18.77 9.96 20.25
CA GLU A 342 18.65 9.60 21.66
C GLU A 342 17.19 9.25 21.93
N ASN A 343 16.92 7.94 22.12
CA ASN A 343 15.63 7.51 22.63
C ASN A 343 15.50 8.07 24.05
N HIS A 344 14.72 9.13 24.24
CA HIS A 344 14.16 9.42 25.54
C HIS A 344 13.21 8.27 25.91
N HIS A 345 13.77 7.26 26.59
CA HIS A 345 12.99 6.34 27.39
C HIS A 345 12.19 7.18 28.38
N PHE A 346 10.87 7.17 28.22
CA PHE A 346 9.96 7.47 29.31
C PHE A 346 10.17 6.40 30.40
N GLY A 347 11.19 6.61 31.23
CA GLY A 347 11.30 5.96 32.52
C GLY A 347 10.20 6.50 33.40
N GLY A 348 9.13 5.72 33.55
CA GLY A 348 8.15 5.94 34.60
C GLY A 348 8.89 5.99 35.93
N ARG A 349 8.86 7.16 36.56
CA ARG A 349 9.25 7.30 37.96
C ARG A 349 8.21 6.58 38.81
N SER A 350 8.72 5.61 39.57
CA SER A 350 8.38 5.17 40.92
C SER A 350 6.98 5.43 41.45
#